data_AF-A0ABD2WPZ8-F1
#
_entry.id   AF-A0ABD2WPZ8-F1
#
_cell.length_a   1.000
_cell.length_b   1.000
_cell.length_c   1.000
_cell.angle_alpha   90.00
_cell.angle_beta   90.00
_cell.angle_gamma   90.00
#
_symmetry.space_group_name_H-M   'P 1'
#
loop_
_entity.id
_entity.type
_entity.pdbx_description
1 polymer ?
#
loop_
_entity_poly.entity_id
_entity_poly.type
_entity_poly.pdbx_seq_one_letter_code
_entity_poly.pdbx_strand_id
1 'polypeptide(L)'
;MEEENTENKEIFLIKEISEHIVGDKLPSNLQVLQVLFYHVRHKKTPVKDSAKIVFKEIKTFWDKAGLYIQKEQNCISKIEKLYDTWRNIQKSQHKTSTANKEKIANFEKILENLFDVSAINIFDMIDEKRKEFLLNQRKDGIEGSIKNIASTYEKSHLEKGMETSMAKKQKEERKRKMQEDWETEKKEMDERIELASSSESENFTQLSQNTVGSYSNIDLQEMDEEYIDDEPASKRKRGIKNLMTVQVVAALDRCKVSNRNAVHLFSAFAKALQYDTDELILNHTSFRKCRDKIRLAQAKKIKEIFGLCDLKAVVLHWDGKLMMDVYEHEMKDNLPVVITSGEIEQIVGVPRLDDSTGRSQAEAIYEVLADWGLLDSIKAICCDTTGTNLGSSKGAACLFEQMVDRDLLYFPCRKHIYELCLRATFETHIPGTTGPDVTIFKTFKDNWPKICEKKI
;
A
#
# COMPACT_ATOMS: atom_id res chain seq x y z
N MET A 1 30.39 -35.61 -21.41
CA MET A 1 30.40 -34.33 -20.70
C MET A 1 30.87 -33.31 -21.71
N GLU A 2 29.92 -32.74 -22.44
CA GLU A 2 30.17 -31.71 -23.45
C GLU A 2 30.35 -30.39 -22.70
N GLU A 3 31.59 -29.90 -22.64
CA GLU A 3 31.88 -28.54 -22.20
C GLU A 3 31.49 -27.58 -23.33
N GLU A 4 30.41 -26.84 -23.13
CA GLU A 4 29.96 -25.75 -24.00
C GLU A 4 31.01 -24.62 -24.01
N ASN A 5 31.80 -24.63 -25.07
CA ASN A 5 32.64 -23.53 -25.52
C ASN A 5 31.73 -22.37 -25.98
N THR A 6 31.25 -21.52 -25.08
CA THR A 6 30.56 -20.27 -25.45
C THR A 6 31.58 -19.17 -25.70
N GLU A 7 31.88 -18.97 -26.99
CA GLU A 7 32.64 -17.85 -27.54
C GLU A 7 32.26 -16.50 -26.91
N ASN A 8 33.24 -15.81 -26.33
CA ASN A 8 33.20 -14.38 -26.03
C ASN A 8 33.03 -13.58 -27.33
N LYS A 9 31.79 -13.38 -27.78
CA LYS A 9 31.48 -12.45 -28.87
C LYS A 9 31.60 -11.03 -28.34
N GLU A 10 32.74 -10.39 -28.64
CA GLU A 10 33.00 -8.97 -28.39
C GLU A 10 31.77 -8.12 -28.75
N ILE A 11 31.27 -7.35 -27.78
CA ILE A 11 30.14 -6.46 -27.98
C ILE A 11 30.69 -5.11 -28.45
N PHE A 12 30.11 -4.56 -29.51
CA PHE A 12 30.50 -3.26 -30.03
C PHE A 12 30.51 -2.19 -28.92
N LEU A 13 31.68 -1.59 -28.67
CA LEU A 13 32.01 -0.62 -27.60
C LEU A 13 32.05 -1.16 -26.16
N ILE A 14 31.74 -2.45 -25.93
CA ILE A 14 31.70 -3.06 -24.60
C ILE A 14 32.61 -4.29 -24.63
N LYS A 15 33.86 -4.10 -24.21
CA LYS A 15 34.91 -5.12 -24.30
C LYS A 15 34.74 -6.27 -23.28
N GLU A 16 34.08 -6.03 -22.16
CA GLU A 16 33.88 -7.01 -21.09
C GLU A 16 32.43 -7.03 -20.62
N ILE A 17 31.87 -8.22 -20.36
CA ILE A 17 30.54 -8.44 -19.81
C ILE A 17 30.71 -8.76 -18.32
N SER A 18 29.97 -8.08 -17.43
CA SER A 18 30.02 -8.32 -15.99
C SER A 18 28.68 -8.84 -15.48
N GLU A 19 28.70 -9.76 -14.52
CA GLU A 19 27.49 -10.28 -13.86
C GLU A 19 26.90 -9.28 -12.86
N HIS A 20 27.74 -8.44 -12.25
CA HIS A 20 27.32 -7.45 -11.24
C HIS A 20 28.04 -6.11 -11.42
N ILE A 21 27.42 -5.03 -10.93
CA ILE A 21 28.08 -3.73 -10.81
C ILE A 21 29.07 -3.79 -9.63
N VAL A 22 30.37 -3.67 -9.90
CA VAL A 22 31.43 -3.71 -8.88
C VAL A 22 32.11 -2.33 -8.77
N GLY A 23 32.23 -1.82 -7.55
CA GLY A 23 32.96 -0.58 -7.28
C GLY A 23 32.55 0.09 -5.96
N ASP A 24 33.39 1.03 -5.49
CA ASP A 24 33.12 1.89 -4.33
C ASP A 24 32.53 3.27 -4.74
N LYS A 25 32.17 3.42 -6.02
CA LYS A 25 31.64 4.64 -6.67
C LYS A 25 30.22 4.41 -7.19
N LEU A 26 29.52 5.48 -7.56
CA LEU A 26 28.20 5.33 -8.21
C LEU A 26 28.33 4.70 -9.61
N PRO A 27 27.35 3.92 -10.08
CA PRO A 27 27.45 3.20 -11.36
C PRO A 27 27.57 4.12 -12.58
N SER A 28 28.48 3.80 -13.50
CA SER A 28 28.60 4.48 -14.80
C SER A 28 27.66 3.90 -15.85
N ASN A 29 27.38 4.67 -16.91
CA ASN A 29 26.57 4.21 -18.04
C ASN A 29 27.14 2.93 -18.69
N LEU A 30 28.47 2.79 -18.72
CA LEU A 30 29.16 1.59 -19.19
C LEU A 30 28.84 0.36 -18.34
N GLN A 31 28.97 0.46 -17.01
CA GLN A 31 28.71 -0.64 -16.09
C GLN A 31 27.25 -1.11 -16.14
N VAL A 32 26.32 -0.16 -16.26
CA VAL A 32 24.89 -0.44 -16.42
C VAL A 32 24.62 -1.26 -17.70
N LEU A 33 25.28 -0.91 -18.81
CA LEU A 33 25.14 -1.66 -20.06
C LEU A 33 25.81 -3.04 -19.98
N GLN A 34 26.98 -3.17 -19.33
CA GLN A 34 27.67 -4.45 -19.16
C GLN A 34 26.78 -5.50 -18.48
N VAL A 35 26.14 -5.13 -17.37
CA VAL A 35 25.24 -6.01 -16.63
C VAL A 35 23.95 -6.27 -17.40
N LEU A 36 23.42 -5.26 -18.11
CA LEU A 36 22.26 -5.45 -18.97
C LEU A 36 22.54 -6.49 -20.08
N PHE A 37 23.70 -6.45 -20.72
CA PHE A 37 24.09 -7.41 -21.75
C PHE A 37 24.30 -8.82 -21.22
N TYR A 38 24.82 -8.94 -19.99
CA TYR A 38 24.92 -10.24 -19.32
C TYR A 38 23.53 -10.91 -19.22
N HIS A 39 22.53 -10.19 -18.70
CA HIS A 39 21.18 -10.72 -18.57
C HIS A 39 20.51 -11.01 -19.94
N VAL A 40 20.65 -10.09 -20.90
CA VAL A 40 20.02 -10.24 -22.21
C VAL A 40 20.65 -11.35 -23.05
N ARG A 41 21.98 -11.54 -23.02
CA ARG A 41 22.67 -12.53 -23.87
C ARG A 41 22.92 -13.88 -23.18
N HIS A 42 23.36 -13.89 -21.93
CA HIS A 42 23.64 -15.13 -21.20
C HIS A 42 22.37 -15.70 -20.57
N LYS A 43 21.58 -14.87 -19.89
CA LYS A 43 20.34 -15.33 -19.22
C LYS A 43 19.09 -15.30 -20.12
N LYS A 44 19.22 -14.84 -21.38
CA LYS A 44 18.17 -14.77 -22.42
C LYS A 44 16.87 -14.10 -21.94
N THR A 45 16.96 -13.16 -21.01
CA THR A 45 15.80 -12.43 -20.49
C THR A 45 15.43 -11.26 -21.39
N PRO A 46 14.14 -10.87 -21.47
CA PRO A 46 13.74 -9.72 -22.25
C PRO A 46 14.38 -8.44 -21.68
N VAL A 47 14.66 -7.47 -22.55
CA VAL A 47 15.38 -6.22 -22.20
C VAL A 47 14.69 -5.47 -21.06
N LYS A 48 13.35 -5.44 -21.04
CA LYS A 48 12.55 -4.78 -20.01
C LYS A 48 12.71 -5.41 -18.62
N ASP A 49 12.74 -6.74 -18.54
CA ASP A 49 12.92 -7.42 -17.25
C ASP A 49 14.38 -7.40 -16.80
N SER A 50 15.32 -7.42 -17.75
CA SER A 50 16.74 -7.22 -17.49
C SER A 50 17.01 -5.81 -16.92
N ALA A 51 16.35 -4.78 -17.46
CA ALA A 51 16.43 -3.41 -16.95
C ALA A 51 15.92 -3.27 -15.51
N LYS A 52 14.89 -4.03 -15.11
CA LYS A 52 14.42 -4.07 -13.71
C LYS A 52 15.46 -4.68 -12.77
N ILE A 53 16.13 -5.75 -13.20
CA ILE A 53 17.17 -6.41 -12.40
C ILE A 53 18.34 -5.45 -12.18
N VAL A 54 18.81 -4.81 -13.27
CA VAL A 54 19.87 -3.80 -13.21
C VAL A 54 19.47 -2.61 -12.33
N PHE A 55 18.22 -2.16 -12.41
CA PHE A 55 17.71 -1.09 -11.54
C PHE A 55 17.77 -1.46 -10.05
N LYS A 56 17.46 -2.70 -9.68
CA LYS A 56 17.58 -3.17 -8.29
C LYS A 56 19.02 -3.10 -7.81
N GLU A 57 19.99 -3.48 -8.63
CA GLU A 57 21.41 -3.34 -8.27
C GLU A 57 21.81 -1.88 -8.09
N ILE A 58 21.45 -1.01 -9.04
CA ILE A 58 21.71 0.44 -8.94
C ILE A 58 21.09 1.01 -7.66
N LYS A 59 19.85 0.65 -7.34
CA LYS A 59 19.15 1.11 -6.14
C LYS A 59 19.98 0.83 -4.88
N THR A 60 20.60 -0.33 -4.75
CA THR A 60 21.43 -0.64 -3.58
C THR A 60 22.63 0.31 -3.41
N PHE A 61 23.24 0.79 -4.50
CA PHE A 61 24.35 1.74 -4.44
C PHE A 61 23.88 3.15 -4.05
N TRP A 62 22.72 3.57 -4.57
CA TRP A 62 22.14 4.87 -4.25
C TRP A 62 21.58 4.93 -2.83
N ASP A 63 20.99 3.83 -2.34
CA ASP A 63 20.54 3.66 -0.96
C ASP A 63 21.74 3.72 0.01
N LYS A 64 22.87 3.05 -0.31
CA LYS A 64 24.12 3.14 0.46
C LYS A 64 24.71 4.55 0.50
N ALA A 65 24.49 5.35 -0.55
CA ALA A 65 24.89 6.75 -0.59
C ALA A 65 23.91 7.68 0.15
N GLY A 66 22.74 7.17 0.58
CA GLY A 66 21.70 7.96 1.23
C GLY A 66 21.13 9.06 0.32
N LEU A 67 21.04 8.77 -0.99
CA LEU A 67 20.54 9.69 -2.02
C LEU A 67 19.14 9.27 -2.48
N TYR A 68 18.24 10.23 -2.65
CA TYR A 68 16.87 9.96 -3.11
C TYR A 68 16.81 9.65 -4.61
N ILE A 69 16.11 8.58 -4.99
CA ILE A 69 16.02 8.12 -6.38
C ILE A 69 14.70 8.59 -7.01
N GLN A 70 14.69 8.80 -8.33
CA GLN A 70 13.46 9.00 -9.11
C GLN A 70 12.54 7.77 -9.04
N LYS A 71 11.28 7.95 -9.47
CA LYS A 71 10.32 6.84 -9.59
C LYS A 71 10.92 5.71 -10.44
N GLU A 72 10.77 4.47 -10.00
CA GLU A 72 11.32 3.27 -10.64
C GLU A 72 11.05 3.21 -12.16
N GLN A 73 9.85 3.58 -12.59
CA GLN A 73 9.48 3.60 -14.01
C GLN A 73 10.34 4.56 -14.85
N ASN A 74 10.74 5.71 -14.29
CA ASN A 74 11.58 6.69 -14.97
C ASN A 74 13.01 6.18 -15.10
N CYS A 75 13.52 5.53 -14.06
CA CYS A 75 14.84 4.90 -14.07
C CYS A 75 14.92 3.76 -15.09
N ILE A 76 13.92 2.88 -15.13
CA ILE A 76 13.83 1.80 -16.12
C ILE A 76 13.76 2.38 -17.54
N SER A 77 12.91 3.40 -17.75
CA SER A 77 12.80 4.07 -19.06
C SER A 77 14.13 4.71 -19.49
N LYS A 78 14.95 5.17 -18.54
CA LYS A 78 16.28 5.73 -18.82
C LYS A 78 17.28 4.64 -19.23
N ILE A 79 17.23 3.46 -18.60
CA ILE A 79 18.04 2.29 -19.00
C ILE A 79 17.64 1.83 -20.41
N GLU A 80 16.34 1.75 -20.71
CA GLU A 80 15.84 1.37 -22.02
C GLU A 80 16.29 2.36 -23.11
N LYS A 81 16.21 3.67 -22.86
CA LYS A 81 16.73 4.70 -23.78
C LYS A 81 18.24 4.58 -24.01
N LEU A 82 19.01 4.23 -22.98
CA LEU A 82 20.45 4.01 -23.11
C LEU A 82 20.76 2.78 -23.99
N TYR A 83 19.96 1.72 -23.85
CA TYR A 83 20.05 0.55 -24.72
C TYR A 83 19.67 0.87 -26.18
N ASP A 84 18.61 1.64 -26.40
CA ASP A 84 18.17 2.03 -27.74
C ASP A 84 19.17 2.95 -28.46
N THR A 85 19.78 3.89 -27.74
CA THR A 85 20.84 4.75 -28.30
C THR A 85 22.07 3.92 -28.70
N TRP A 86 22.52 3.00 -27.84
CA TRP A 86 23.57 2.04 -28.20
C TRP A 86 23.18 1.19 -29.42
N ARG A 87 21.95 0.67 -29.49
CA ARG A 87 21.48 -0.18 -30.59
C ARG A 87 21.44 0.58 -31.93
N ASN A 88 21.11 1.87 -31.89
CA ASN A 88 21.13 2.71 -33.09
C ASN A 88 22.55 2.98 -33.59
N ILE A 89 23.51 3.17 -32.68
CA ILE A 89 24.92 3.34 -33.03
C ILE A 89 25.52 2.04 -33.55
N GLN A 90 25.16 0.89 -32.95
CA GLN A 90 25.56 -0.42 -33.45
C GLN A 90 25.10 -0.65 -34.90
N LYS A 91 23.87 -0.25 -35.24
CA LYS A 91 23.36 -0.34 -36.62
C LYS A 91 24.13 0.55 -37.60
N SER A 92 24.72 1.66 -37.13
CA SER A 92 25.51 2.56 -37.97
C SER A 92 27.01 2.26 -37.94
N GLN A 93 27.48 1.20 -37.27
CA GLN A 93 28.90 0.88 -37.08
C GLN A 93 29.71 0.77 -38.39
N HIS A 94 29.10 0.33 -39.48
CA HIS A 94 29.77 0.14 -40.77
C HIS A 94 29.84 1.42 -41.63
N LYS A 95 29.19 2.52 -41.22
CA LYS A 95 29.16 3.77 -41.97
C LYS A 95 30.42 4.59 -41.68
N THR A 96 31.24 4.85 -42.70
CA THR A 96 32.54 5.55 -42.59
C THR A 96 32.45 7.08 -42.60
N SER A 97 31.25 7.66 -42.57
CA SER A 97 31.02 9.11 -42.53
C SER A 97 31.64 9.76 -41.28
N THR A 98 32.26 10.93 -41.44
CA THR A 98 32.86 11.73 -40.36
C THR A 98 31.86 12.03 -39.24
N ALA A 99 30.63 12.39 -39.59
CA ALA A 99 29.54 12.63 -38.63
C ALA A 99 29.16 11.38 -37.80
N ASN A 100 29.42 10.18 -38.31
CA ASN A 100 29.16 8.94 -37.57
C ASN A 100 30.32 8.63 -36.59
N LYS A 101 31.56 8.92 -36.98
CA LYS A 101 32.73 8.81 -36.09
C LYS A 101 32.62 9.77 -34.90
N GLU A 102 32.15 10.99 -35.13
CA GLU A 102 31.87 11.96 -34.05
C GLU A 102 30.75 11.48 -33.11
N LYS A 103 29.69 10.85 -33.64
CA LYS A 103 28.63 10.26 -32.81
C LYS A 103 29.12 9.10 -31.95
N ILE A 104 30.01 8.26 -32.48
CA ILE A 104 30.63 7.18 -31.72
C ILE A 104 31.53 7.75 -30.61
N ALA A 105 32.40 8.71 -30.93
CA ALA A 105 33.28 9.34 -29.94
C ALA A 105 32.50 10.12 -28.85
N ASN A 106 31.39 10.78 -29.22
CA ASN A 106 30.51 11.43 -28.24
C ASN A 106 29.80 10.41 -27.35
N PHE A 107 29.43 9.25 -27.89
CA PHE A 107 28.83 8.19 -27.09
C PHE A 107 29.83 7.51 -26.16
N GLU A 108 31.09 7.33 -26.57
CA GLU A 108 32.18 6.85 -25.70
C GLU A 108 32.36 7.77 -24.48
N LYS A 109 32.32 9.08 -24.66
CA LYS A 109 32.32 10.04 -23.55
C LYS A 109 31.09 9.91 -22.64
N ILE A 110 29.91 9.64 -23.22
CA ILE A 110 28.69 9.41 -22.44
C ILE A 110 28.79 8.11 -21.63
N LEU A 111 29.46 7.07 -22.14
CA LEU A 111 29.62 5.79 -21.44
C LEU A 111 30.43 5.92 -20.15
N GLU A 112 31.40 6.83 -20.12
CA GLU A 112 32.23 7.12 -18.94
C GLU A 112 31.49 7.95 -17.88
N ASN A 113 30.38 8.60 -18.25
CA ASN A 113 29.58 9.43 -17.35
C ASN A 113 28.73 8.62 -16.35
N LEU A 114 28.40 9.27 -15.23
CA LEU A 114 27.51 8.77 -14.19
C LEU A 114 26.11 8.43 -14.74
N PHE A 115 25.59 7.24 -14.38
CA PHE A 115 24.18 6.91 -14.60
C PHE A 115 23.31 7.58 -13.54
N ASP A 116 22.98 8.85 -13.78
CA ASP A 116 22.25 9.69 -12.82
C ASP A 116 20.77 9.27 -12.70
N VAL A 117 20.34 8.75 -11.54
CA VAL A 117 18.93 8.44 -11.21
C VAL A 117 18.37 9.33 -10.11
N SER A 118 19.00 10.48 -9.91
CA SER A 118 18.77 11.41 -8.82
C SER A 118 17.39 12.10 -8.94
N ALA A 119 16.61 12.17 -7.85
CA ALA A 119 15.32 12.86 -7.84
C ALA A 119 15.44 14.38 -8.14
N ILE A 120 14.39 14.96 -8.73
CA ILE A 120 14.37 16.34 -9.26
C ILE A 120 14.71 17.38 -8.17
N ASN A 121 14.24 17.17 -6.94
CA ASN A 121 14.42 18.09 -5.80
C ASN A 121 15.47 17.60 -4.81
N ILE A 122 16.49 16.86 -5.27
CA ILE A 122 17.50 16.26 -4.40
C ILE A 122 18.22 17.28 -3.52
N PHE A 123 18.52 18.46 -4.07
CA PHE A 123 19.34 19.44 -3.37
C PHE A 123 18.62 20.10 -2.20
N ASP A 124 17.29 20.04 -2.17
CA ASP A 124 16.46 20.59 -1.08
C ASP A 124 16.27 19.58 0.06
N MET A 125 16.47 18.29 -0.24
CA MET A 125 16.19 17.20 0.69
C MET A 125 17.45 16.60 1.34
N ILE A 126 18.64 17.08 0.95
CA ILE A 126 19.91 16.44 1.27
C ILE A 126 20.90 17.43 1.91
N ASP A 127 21.70 16.93 2.87
CA ASP A 127 22.76 17.69 3.55
C ASP A 127 23.84 18.22 2.57
N GLU A 128 24.45 19.37 2.88
CA GLU A 128 25.46 20.04 2.03
C GLU A 128 26.63 19.12 1.62
N LYS A 129 27.11 18.26 2.53
CA LYS A 129 28.20 17.30 2.25
C LYS A 129 27.83 16.26 1.18
N ARG A 130 26.56 15.86 1.12
CA ARG A 130 26.07 14.90 0.12
C ARG A 130 25.76 15.59 -1.21
N LYS A 131 25.37 16.87 -1.16
CA LYS A 131 25.28 17.74 -2.33
C LYS A 131 26.64 17.90 -3.01
N GLU A 132 27.71 18.13 -2.24
CA GLU A 132 29.08 18.15 -2.75
C GLU A 132 29.53 16.81 -3.33
N PHE A 133 29.18 15.69 -2.69
CA PHE A 133 29.48 14.36 -3.24
C PHE A 133 28.82 14.12 -4.59
N LEU A 134 27.52 14.41 -4.73
CA LEU A 134 26.83 14.21 -6.00
C LEU A 134 27.39 15.12 -7.09
N LEU A 135 27.79 16.35 -6.75
CA LEU A 135 28.45 17.26 -7.68
C LEU A 135 29.84 16.75 -8.11
N ASN A 136 30.60 16.16 -7.20
CA ASN A 136 31.92 15.59 -7.50
C ASN A 136 31.83 14.28 -8.31
N GLN A 137 30.76 13.49 -8.13
CA GLN A 137 30.47 12.31 -8.96
C GLN A 137 29.97 12.67 -10.37
N ARG A 138 29.46 13.90 -10.57
CA ARG A 138 29.02 14.42 -11.89
C ARG A 138 30.15 15.06 -12.72
N LYS A 139 31.32 15.32 -12.13
CA LYS A 139 32.50 15.85 -12.85
C LYS A 139 33.25 14.73 -13.59
N ASP A 140 33.89 15.08 -14.70
CA ASP A 140 34.78 14.19 -15.47
C ASP A 140 35.87 13.65 -14.53
N GLY A 141 35.85 12.34 -14.26
CA GLY A 141 36.81 11.66 -13.37
C GLY A 141 36.23 10.93 -12.15
N ILE A 142 34.91 10.99 -11.90
CA ILE A 142 34.19 10.32 -10.78
C ILE A 142 35.02 10.30 -9.48
N GLU A 143 35.13 11.43 -8.78
CA GLU A 143 35.88 11.53 -7.53
C GLU A 143 34.98 11.34 -6.30
N GLY A 144 35.41 10.48 -5.37
CA GLY A 144 34.72 10.20 -4.10
C GLY A 144 34.32 8.73 -3.92
N SER A 145 34.33 8.25 -2.67
CA SER A 145 33.95 6.88 -2.29
C SER A 145 32.71 6.89 -1.39
N ILE A 146 31.76 5.98 -1.66
CA ILE A 146 30.50 5.82 -0.91
C ILE A 146 30.76 5.58 0.60
N LYS A 147 31.86 4.90 0.95
CA LYS A 147 32.22 4.55 2.34
C LYS A 147 32.39 5.76 3.27
N ASN A 148 32.85 6.89 2.73
CA ASN A 148 33.11 8.10 3.53
C ASN A 148 31.83 8.82 3.96
N ILE A 149 30.72 8.61 3.25
CA ILE A 149 29.44 9.30 3.49
C ILE A 149 28.49 8.42 4.30
N ALA A 150 28.47 7.11 4.04
CA ALA A 150 27.66 6.14 4.76
C ALA A 150 27.86 6.20 6.29
N SER A 151 29.13 6.31 6.74
CA SER A 151 29.48 6.41 8.17
C SER A 151 28.97 7.68 8.86
N THR A 152 28.76 8.76 8.09
CA THR A 152 28.24 10.03 8.62
C THR A 152 26.71 10.03 8.65
N TYR A 153 26.06 9.34 7.70
CA TYR A 153 24.60 9.16 7.67
C TYR A 153 24.10 8.27 8.81
N GLU A 154 24.76 7.14 9.07
CA GLU A 154 24.35 6.24 10.16
C GLU A 154 24.38 6.95 11.52
N LYS A 155 25.41 7.77 11.78
CA LYS A 155 25.51 8.57 13.01
C LYS A 155 24.40 9.61 13.14
N SER A 156 24.12 10.38 12.07
CA SER A 156 23.10 11.44 12.12
C SER A 156 21.67 10.89 12.17
N HIS A 157 21.42 9.71 11.61
CA HIS A 157 20.12 9.06 11.68
C HIS A 157 19.82 8.43 13.05
N LEU A 158 20.85 7.93 13.75
CA LEU A 158 20.74 7.45 15.13
C LEU A 158 20.44 8.59 16.11
N GLU A 159 21.11 9.73 15.98
CA GLU A 159 20.87 10.91 16.84
C GLU A 159 19.46 11.48 16.66
N LYS A 160 18.99 11.66 15.41
CA LYS A 160 17.61 12.11 15.13
C LYS A 160 16.55 11.11 15.64
N GLY A 161 16.86 9.82 15.62
CA GLY A 161 16.00 8.77 16.20
C GLY A 161 15.85 8.88 17.72
N MET A 162 16.93 9.24 18.42
CA MET A 162 16.90 9.43 19.87
C MET A 162 16.15 10.72 20.27
N GLU A 163 16.35 11.82 19.55
CA GLU A 163 15.64 13.09 19.79
C GLU A 163 14.13 12.97 19.56
N THR A 164 13.71 12.29 18.49
CA THR A 164 12.28 12.07 18.20
C THR A 164 11.60 11.14 19.21
N SER A 165 12.33 10.16 19.74
CA SER A 165 11.85 9.30 20.83
C SER A 165 11.68 10.07 22.14
N MET A 166 12.65 10.94 22.49
CA MET A 166 12.54 11.82 23.65
C MET A 166 11.38 12.82 23.51
N ALA A 167 11.17 13.39 22.33
CA ALA A 167 10.05 14.30 22.07
C ALA A 167 8.68 13.59 22.15
N LYS A 168 8.56 12.34 21.71
CA LYS A 168 7.34 11.54 21.86
C LYS A 168 7.01 11.27 23.33
N LYS A 169 8.01 10.85 24.13
CA LYS A 169 7.84 10.64 25.58
C LYS A 169 7.39 11.91 26.30
N GLN A 170 8.00 13.06 26.00
CA GLN A 170 7.59 14.34 26.59
C GLN A 170 6.16 14.75 26.18
N LYS A 171 5.74 14.43 24.95
CA LYS A 171 4.38 14.71 24.47
C LYS A 171 3.33 13.81 25.11
N GLU A 172 3.66 12.54 25.35
CA GLU A 172 2.80 11.60 26.10
C GLU A 172 2.68 12.02 27.56
N GLU A 173 3.76 12.47 28.18
CA GLU A 173 3.74 12.95 29.56
C GLU A 173 2.92 14.24 29.73
N ARG A 174 2.98 15.16 28.77
CA ARG A 174 2.09 16.34 28.72
C ARG A 174 0.62 15.94 28.56
N LYS A 175 0.31 14.93 27.74
CA LYS A 175 -1.07 14.42 27.59
C LYS A 175 -1.56 13.78 28.89
N ARG A 176 -0.71 13.02 29.57
CA ARG A 176 -1.04 12.39 30.87
C ARG A 176 -1.37 13.44 31.92
N LYS A 177 -0.54 14.48 32.05
CA LYS A 177 -0.82 15.62 32.95
C LYS A 177 -2.13 16.34 32.60
N MET A 178 -2.37 16.62 31.32
CA MET A 178 -3.60 17.28 30.88
C MET A 178 -4.85 16.43 31.15
N GLN A 179 -4.72 15.10 31.15
CA GLN A 179 -5.80 14.17 31.46
C GLN A 179 -6.01 14.05 32.98
N GLU A 180 -4.95 14.06 33.78
CA GLU A 180 -5.02 14.15 35.25
C GLU A 180 -5.68 15.48 35.67
N ASP A 181 -5.28 16.60 35.07
CA ASP A 181 -5.88 17.93 35.33
C ASP A 181 -7.37 17.94 34.96
N TRP A 182 -7.74 17.34 33.83
CA TRP A 182 -9.15 17.21 33.41
C TRP A 182 -9.98 16.31 34.34
N GLU A 183 -9.40 15.21 34.83
CA GLU A 183 -10.04 14.33 35.81
C GLU A 183 -10.22 15.04 37.16
N THR A 184 -9.26 15.89 37.55
CA THR A 184 -9.32 16.69 38.78
C THR A 184 -10.39 17.78 38.68
N GLU A 185 -10.42 18.53 37.57
CA GLU A 185 -11.48 19.52 37.29
C GLU A 185 -12.86 18.89 37.22
N LYS A 186 -12.97 17.69 36.62
CA LYS A 186 -14.23 16.95 36.58
C LYS A 186 -14.69 16.56 37.98
N LYS A 187 -13.77 16.11 38.85
CA LYS A 187 -14.07 15.73 40.23
C LYS A 187 -14.50 16.94 41.08
N GLU A 188 -13.86 18.08 40.89
CA GLU A 188 -14.27 19.36 41.51
C GLU A 188 -15.64 19.85 41.00
N MET A 189 -15.94 19.62 39.72
CA MET A 189 -17.24 19.95 39.13
C MET A 189 -18.34 19.03 39.67
N ASP A 190 -18.06 17.73 39.84
CA ASP A 190 -18.99 16.75 40.39
C ASP A 190 -19.27 17.01 41.89
N GLU A 191 -18.26 17.39 42.69
CA GLU A 191 -18.46 17.84 44.09
C GLU A 191 -19.30 19.13 44.17
N ARG A 192 -19.13 20.05 43.23
CA ARG A 192 -19.97 21.26 43.13
C ARG A 192 -21.43 20.95 42.75
N ILE A 193 -21.67 19.89 41.96
CA ILE A 193 -23.02 19.47 41.57
C ILE A 193 -23.74 18.76 42.73
N GLU A 194 -23.03 18.00 43.57
CA GLU A 194 -23.61 17.42 44.80
C GLU A 194 -24.01 18.50 45.82
N LEU A 195 -23.20 19.56 45.97
CA LEU A 195 -23.52 20.70 46.85
C LEU A 195 -24.68 21.57 46.31
N ALA A 196 -24.88 21.62 45.00
CA ALA A 196 -25.92 22.44 44.36
C ALA A 196 -27.29 21.74 44.26
N SER A 197 -27.38 20.42 44.49
CA SER A 197 -28.65 19.67 44.49
C SER A 197 -29.53 19.92 45.73
N SER A 198 -29.16 20.89 46.57
CA SER A 198 -29.94 21.32 47.76
C SER A 198 -30.80 22.57 47.51
N SER A 199 -30.84 23.11 46.29
CA SER A 199 -31.64 24.32 46.00
C SER A 199 -32.20 24.29 44.59
N GLU A 200 -33.52 24.19 44.49
CA GLU A 200 -34.32 24.30 43.27
C GLU A 200 -34.08 25.63 42.54
N SER A 201 -33.93 25.59 41.22
CA SER A 201 -34.86 26.25 40.26
C SER A 201 -34.30 26.26 38.82
N GLU A 202 -35.25 26.29 37.89
CA GLU A 202 -35.17 26.19 36.44
C GLU A 202 -34.32 27.29 35.77
N ASN A 203 -33.51 26.93 34.75
CA ASN A 203 -33.57 27.56 33.42
C ASN A 203 -32.59 26.94 32.40
N PHE A 204 -33.10 26.86 31.17
CA PHE A 204 -32.51 26.33 29.95
C PHE A 204 -31.53 27.32 29.30
N THR A 205 -30.30 26.91 28.92
CA THR A 205 -29.56 27.51 27.79
C THR A 205 -28.47 26.56 27.24
N GLN A 206 -28.53 26.24 25.95
CA GLN A 206 -27.46 25.57 25.18
C GLN A 206 -26.31 26.54 24.92
N LEU A 207 -25.08 26.18 25.34
CA LEU A 207 -23.85 26.89 24.94
C LEU A 207 -23.02 26.06 23.95
N SER A 208 -22.71 26.72 22.83
CA SER A 208 -21.81 26.29 21.77
C SER A 208 -20.35 26.45 22.19
N GLN A 209 -19.49 25.50 21.81
CA GLN A 209 -18.03 25.65 21.91
C GLN A 209 -17.42 25.54 20.51
N ASN A 210 -17.01 26.71 19.99
CA ASN A 210 -16.03 26.85 18.92
C ASN A 210 -14.62 26.73 19.50
N THR A 211 -13.78 25.87 18.94
CA THR A 211 -12.32 25.98 19.09
C THR A 211 -11.64 25.73 17.74
N VAL A 212 -11.00 26.79 17.25
CA VAL A 212 -10.28 26.89 15.99
C VAL A 212 -8.85 26.38 16.20
N GLY A 213 -8.45 25.36 15.43
CA GLY A 213 -7.07 24.92 15.31
C GLY A 213 -6.59 25.09 13.88
N SER A 214 -5.82 26.14 13.63
CA SER A 214 -5.17 26.47 12.36
C SER A 214 -3.95 25.57 12.14
N TYR A 215 -3.88 24.89 11.00
CA TYR A 215 -2.63 24.37 10.45
C TYR A 215 -2.61 24.68 8.95
N SER A 216 -1.69 25.58 8.59
CA SER A 216 -1.32 25.96 7.24
C SER A 216 -0.68 24.79 6.50
N ASN A 217 -1.30 24.36 5.39
CA ASN A 217 -0.61 23.60 4.35
C ASN A 217 -0.26 24.56 3.22
N ILE A 218 1.04 24.80 3.07
CA ILE A 218 1.66 25.41 1.89
C ILE A 218 1.81 24.28 0.87
N ASP A 219 1.27 24.48 -0.33
CA ASP A 219 1.68 23.73 -1.52
C ASP A 219 1.76 24.72 -2.69
N LEU A 220 2.96 24.81 -3.26
CA LEU A 220 3.33 25.66 -4.38
C LEU A 220 3.25 24.83 -5.67
N GLN A 221 2.45 25.27 -6.63
CA GLN A 221 2.71 25.00 -8.05
C GLN A 221 2.47 26.29 -8.84
N GLU A 222 3.57 26.82 -9.37
CA GLU A 222 3.62 27.82 -10.44
C GLU A 222 3.15 27.19 -11.76
N MET A 223 2.22 27.84 -12.45
CA MET A 223 2.20 27.94 -13.91
C MET A 223 1.59 29.30 -14.28
N ASP A 224 2.29 30.01 -15.16
CA ASP A 224 2.03 31.37 -15.64
C ASP A 224 0.68 31.52 -16.34
N GLU A 225 -0.08 32.56 -15.99
CA GLU A 225 -1.10 33.17 -16.85
C GLU A 225 -1.29 34.66 -16.45
N GLU A 226 -1.60 35.47 -17.46
CA GLU A 226 -1.44 36.93 -17.52
C GLU A 226 -2.09 37.75 -16.38
N TYR A 227 -1.42 38.87 -16.08
CA TYR A 227 -1.79 39.90 -15.11
C TYR A 227 -3.17 40.51 -15.40
N ILE A 228 -4.18 40.17 -14.61
CA ILE A 228 -5.40 40.97 -14.43
C ILE A 228 -5.59 41.20 -12.93
N ASP A 229 -5.51 42.47 -12.53
CA ASP A 229 -5.84 42.96 -11.19
C ASP A 229 -7.32 42.64 -10.89
N ASP A 230 -7.59 41.76 -9.92
CA ASP A 230 -8.91 41.64 -9.31
C ASP A 230 -8.83 41.34 -7.81
N GLU A 231 -9.68 42.05 -7.07
CA GLU A 231 -9.85 42.27 -5.63
C GLU A 231 -9.55 41.13 -4.62
N PRO A 232 -9.30 41.46 -3.33
CA PRO A 232 -8.97 40.49 -2.29
C PRO A 232 -10.06 39.42 -2.14
N ALA A 233 -9.67 38.17 -2.44
CA ALA A 233 -10.52 36.99 -2.33
C ALA A 233 -11.24 36.95 -0.97
N SER A 234 -12.59 37.04 -1.02
CA SER A 234 -13.42 36.88 0.17
C SER A 234 -13.11 35.53 0.82
N LYS A 235 -13.01 35.50 2.16
CA LYS A 235 -12.77 34.27 2.93
C LYS A 235 -13.80 33.23 2.51
N ARG A 236 -13.35 32.10 1.93
CA ARG A 236 -14.22 31.00 1.50
C ARG A 236 -15.19 30.63 2.63
N LYS A 237 -16.48 30.90 2.46
CA LYS A 237 -17.51 30.47 3.40
C LYS A 237 -17.53 28.94 3.39
N ARG A 238 -17.31 28.33 4.55
CA ARG A 238 -17.36 26.87 4.69
C ARG A 238 -18.82 26.49 4.93
N GLY A 239 -19.35 25.58 4.11
CA GLY A 239 -20.68 25.03 4.32
C GLY A 239 -20.87 24.43 5.72
N ILE A 240 -22.08 24.56 6.24
CA ILE A 240 -22.43 24.22 7.62
C ILE A 240 -23.23 22.91 7.66
N LYS A 241 -23.98 22.59 6.59
CA LYS A 241 -24.92 21.48 6.58
C LYS A 241 -24.25 20.17 6.14
N ASN A 242 -24.30 19.18 7.02
CA ASN A 242 -23.82 17.83 6.73
C ASN A 242 -24.89 17.00 6.00
N LEU A 243 -24.57 16.47 4.83
CA LEU A 243 -25.44 15.61 4.02
C LEU A 243 -25.33 14.12 4.40
N MET A 244 -24.27 13.75 5.13
CA MET A 244 -23.95 12.36 5.41
C MET A 244 -24.81 11.84 6.56
N THR A 245 -25.98 11.28 6.21
CA THR A 245 -26.84 10.52 7.14
C THR A 245 -26.54 9.02 7.04
N VAL A 246 -27.05 8.24 8.00
CA VAL A 246 -26.91 6.77 8.03
C VAL A 246 -27.42 6.13 6.73
N GLN A 247 -28.56 6.58 6.22
CA GLN A 247 -29.15 6.06 4.98
C GLN A 247 -28.31 6.42 3.75
N VAL A 248 -27.78 7.64 3.71
CA VAL A 248 -26.91 8.09 2.62
C VAL A 248 -25.62 7.26 2.59
N VAL A 249 -24.97 7.06 3.74
CA VAL A 249 -23.76 6.22 3.83
C VAL A 249 -24.05 4.80 3.37
N ALA A 250 -25.15 4.20 3.83
CA ALA A 250 -25.56 2.85 3.45
C ALA A 250 -25.80 2.73 1.92
N ALA A 251 -26.44 3.72 1.30
CA ALA A 251 -26.66 3.73 -0.15
C ALA A 251 -25.34 3.86 -0.92
N LEU A 252 -24.45 4.75 -0.50
CA LEU A 252 -23.13 4.92 -1.12
C LEU A 252 -22.26 3.65 -1.00
N ASP A 253 -22.30 2.97 0.14
CA ASP A 253 -21.56 1.73 0.39
C ASP A 253 -22.11 0.58 -0.47
N ARG A 254 -23.43 0.42 -0.55
CA ARG A 254 -24.08 -0.60 -1.40
C ARG A 254 -23.79 -0.40 -2.88
N CYS A 255 -23.76 0.85 -3.33
CA CYS A 255 -23.43 1.21 -4.71
C CYS A 255 -21.92 1.32 -4.98
N LYS A 256 -21.06 1.02 -3.99
CA LYS A 256 -19.59 1.08 -4.09
C LYS A 256 -19.07 2.44 -4.58
N VAL A 257 -19.70 3.54 -4.16
CA VAL A 257 -19.36 4.89 -4.58
C VAL A 257 -18.18 5.44 -3.77
N SER A 258 -17.11 5.83 -4.46
CA SER A 258 -15.93 6.47 -3.85
C SER A 258 -16.28 7.82 -3.23
N ASN A 259 -15.49 8.29 -2.27
CA ASN A 259 -15.72 9.60 -1.65
C ASN A 259 -15.66 10.75 -2.67
N ARG A 260 -14.77 10.66 -3.66
CA ARG A 260 -14.67 11.67 -4.74
C ARG A 260 -15.93 11.68 -5.60
N ASN A 261 -16.37 10.49 -6.04
CA ASN A 261 -17.58 10.36 -6.85
C ASN A 261 -18.82 10.79 -6.07
N ALA A 262 -18.87 10.52 -4.77
CA ALA A 262 -19.95 11.00 -3.90
C ALA A 262 -20.01 12.54 -3.90
N VAL A 263 -18.88 13.24 -3.74
CA VAL A 263 -18.85 14.71 -3.80
C VAL A 263 -19.37 15.22 -5.15
N HIS A 264 -18.97 14.60 -6.26
CA HIS A 264 -19.48 14.96 -7.59
C HIS A 264 -20.99 14.72 -7.72
N LEU A 265 -21.52 13.57 -7.27
CA LEU A 265 -22.95 13.29 -7.28
C LEU A 265 -23.73 14.31 -6.45
N PHE A 266 -23.33 14.56 -5.21
CA PHE A 266 -24.03 15.49 -4.33
C PHE A 266 -23.96 16.93 -4.82
N SER A 267 -22.83 17.34 -5.43
CA SER A 267 -22.73 18.65 -6.07
C SER A 267 -23.69 18.78 -7.26
N ALA A 268 -23.78 17.76 -8.12
CA ALA A 268 -24.70 17.74 -9.25
C ALA A 268 -26.17 17.76 -8.80
N PHE A 269 -26.52 16.96 -7.78
CA PHE A 269 -27.87 16.95 -7.22
C PHE A 269 -28.25 18.26 -6.54
N ALA A 270 -27.33 18.89 -5.79
CA ALA A 270 -27.58 20.19 -5.19
C ALA A 270 -27.92 21.24 -6.25
N LYS A 271 -27.16 21.29 -7.36
CA LYS A 271 -27.43 22.18 -8.50
C LYS A 271 -28.77 21.87 -9.16
N ALA A 272 -29.08 20.60 -9.40
CA ALA A 272 -30.34 20.21 -10.04
C ALA A 272 -31.57 20.54 -9.18
N LEU A 273 -31.43 20.44 -7.86
CA LEU A 273 -32.48 20.77 -6.88
C LEU A 273 -32.49 22.25 -6.47
N GLN A 274 -31.66 23.09 -7.10
CA GLN A 274 -31.52 24.53 -6.81
C GLN A 274 -31.17 24.83 -5.33
N TYR A 275 -30.43 23.94 -4.68
CA TYR A 275 -29.84 24.20 -3.36
C TYR A 275 -28.52 24.96 -3.49
N ASP A 276 -28.27 25.89 -2.58
CA ASP A 276 -27.00 26.58 -2.49
C ASP A 276 -25.88 25.58 -2.12
N THR A 277 -24.89 25.46 -3.00
CA THR A 277 -23.73 24.58 -2.80
C THR A 277 -22.80 25.10 -1.70
N ASP A 278 -22.81 26.39 -1.42
CA ASP A 278 -21.93 27.01 -0.42
C ASP A 278 -22.39 26.73 1.02
N GLU A 279 -23.66 26.38 1.21
CA GLU A 279 -24.21 25.96 2.51
C GLU A 279 -23.85 24.51 2.87
N LEU A 280 -23.50 23.69 1.87
CA LEU A 280 -23.30 22.25 2.01
C LEU A 280 -21.82 21.91 2.26
N ILE A 281 -21.57 20.93 3.13
CA ILE A 281 -20.21 20.41 3.34
C ILE A 281 -19.84 19.49 2.16
N LEU A 282 -19.39 20.06 1.03
CA LEU A 282 -18.98 19.31 -0.17
C LEU A 282 -17.45 19.16 -0.23
N ASN A 283 -16.88 18.38 0.68
CA ASN A 283 -15.45 18.10 0.70
C ASN A 283 -15.16 16.61 0.88
N HIS A 284 -14.26 16.08 0.06
CA HIS A 284 -13.78 14.71 0.11
C HIS A 284 -13.33 14.29 1.53
N THR A 285 -12.55 15.13 2.22
CA THR A 285 -12.04 14.78 3.56
C THR A 285 -13.14 14.76 4.61
N SER A 286 -14.09 15.70 4.53
CA SER A 286 -15.26 15.73 5.41
C SER A 286 -16.18 14.52 5.20
N PHE A 287 -16.44 14.15 3.94
CA PHE A 287 -17.22 12.96 3.60
C PHE A 287 -16.55 11.70 4.12
N ARG A 288 -15.23 11.55 3.94
CA ARG A 288 -14.47 10.44 4.50
C ARG A 288 -14.66 10.36 6.02
N LYS A 289 -14.36 11.44 6.75
CA LYS A 289 -14.47 11.48 8.21
C LYS A 289 -15.90 11.16 8.71
N CYS A 290 -16.92 11.70 8.04
CA CYS A 290 -18.31 11.43 8.40
C CYS A 290 -18.71 9.98 8.14
N ARG A 291 -18.33 9.41 6.98
CA ARG A 291 -18.56 7.98 6.68
C ARG A 291 -17.88 7.10 7.72
N ASP A 292 -16.63 7.37 8.05
CA ASP A 292 -15.86 6.56 9.01
C ASP A 292 -16.51 6.62 10.40
N LYS A 293 -16.96 7.79 10.86
CA LYS A 293 -17.69 7.95 12.12
C LYS A 293 -19.01 7.17 12.13
N ILE A 294 -19.79 7.24 11.04
CA ILE A 294 -21.07 6.54 10.92
C ILE A 294 -20.87 5.02 10.88
N ARG A 295 -19.89 4.54 10.11
CA ARG A 295 -19.54 3.11 10.04
C ARG A 295 -19.10 2.57 11.39
N LEU A 296 -18.28 3.32 12.13
CA LEU A 296 -17.84 2.92 13.47
C LEU A 296 -19.02 2.85 14.46
N ALA A 297 -19.95 3.82 14.39
CA ALA A 297 -21.16 3.79 15.21
C ALA A 297 -22.08 2.61 14.84
N GLN A 298 -22.24 2.33 13.54
CA GLN A 298 -23.01 1.17 13.06
C GLN A 298 -22.37 -0.15 13.49
N ALA A 299 -21.04 -0.29 13.37
CA ALA A 299 -20.33 -1.49 13.80
C ALA A 299 -20.51 -1.75 15.30
N LYS A 300 -20.44 -0.72 16.15
CA LYS A 300 -20.75 -0.82 17.59
C LYS A 300 -22.17 -1.28 17.83
N LYS A 301 -23.15 -0.67 17.14
CA LYS A 301 -24.56 -1.06 17.25
C LYS A 301 -24.80 -2.52 16.83
N ILE A 302 -24.14 -2.98 15.78
CA ILE A 302 -24.20 -4.39 15.33
C ILE A 302 -23.63 -5.30 16.41
N LYS A 303 -22.47 -4.96 16.98
CA LYS A 303 -21.84 -5.73 18.06
C LYS A 303 -22.74 -5.81 19.30
N GLU A 304 -23.38 -4.71 19.69
CA GLU A 304 -24.34 -4.67 20.80
C GLU A 304 -25.57 -5.54 20.54
N ILE A 305 -26.18 -5.43 19.36
CA ILE A 305 -27.34 -6.26 18.98
C ILE A 305 -26.96 -7.74 18.97
N PHE A 306 -25.77 -8.05 18.46
CA PHE A 306 -25.28 -9.42 18.37
C PHE A 306 -24.96 -10.00 19.76
N GLY A 307 -24.47 -9.19 20.70
CA GLY A 307 -24.23 -9.61 22.08
C GLY A 307 -25.49 -9.99 22.85
N LEU A 308 -26.68 -9.60 22.37
CA LEU A 308 -27.97 -10.03 22.93
C LEU A 308 -28.39 -11.42 22.44
N CYS A 309 -27.73 -11.97 21.42
CA CYS A 309 -28.03 -13.31 20.90
C CYS A 309 -27.37 -14.38 21.77
N ASP A 310 -28.16 -15.29 22.34
CA ASP A 310 -27.64 -16.48 23.02
C ASP A 310 -27.20 -17.53 21.97
N LEU A 311 -25.91 -17.51 21.63
CA LEU A 311 -25.32 -18.41 20.64
C LEU A 311 -24.65 -19.60 21.32
N LYS A 312 -25.33 -20.75 21.32
CA LYS A 312 -24.85 -21.99 21.95
C LYS A 312 -23.84 -22.77 21.12
N ALA A 313 -23.96 -22.70 19.79
CA ALA A 313 -23.08 -23.39 18.87
C ALA A 313 -22.82 -22.52 17.65
N VAL A 314 -21.55 -22.20 17.43
CA VAL A 314 -21.09 -21.33 16.34
C VAL A 314 -20.05 -22.06 15.52
N VAL A 315 -20.16 -21.97 14.19
CA VAL A 315 -19.13 -22.38 13.26
C VAL A 315 -18.32 -21.16 12.89
N LEU A 316 -17.02 -21.22 13.15
CA LEU A 316 -16.03 -20.24 12.77
C LEU A 316 -15.59 -20.49 11.32
N HIS A 317 -15.57 -19.44 10.52
CA HIS A 317 -15.08 -19.44 9.14
C HIS A 317 -14.03 -18.36 8.93
N TRP A 318 -13.03 -18.66 8.12
CA TRP A 318 -12.12 -17.62 7.61
C TRP A 318 -11.61 -17.95 6.21
N ASP A 319 -11.24 -16.90 5.48
CA ASP A 319 -10.61 -16.96 4.17
C ASP A 319 -9.61 -15.82 4.04
N GLY A 320 -8.44 -16.07 3.43
CA GLY A 320 -7.39 -15.06 3.28
C GLY A 320 -7.58 -14.25 1.99
N LYS A 321 -7.33 -12.93 2.05
CA LYS A 321 -7.34 -12.08 0.86
C LYS A 321 -6.23 -11.04 0.89
N LEU A 322 -5.27 -11.22 -0.04
CA LEU A 322 -4.27 -10.20 -0.36
C LEU A 322 -4.94 -8.94 -0.91
N MET A 323 -4.76 -7.82 -0.22
CA MET A 323 -5.16 -6.49 -0.69
C MET A 323 -3.99 -5.51 -0.54
N MET A 324 -3.91 -4.57 -1.48
CA MET A 324 -2.88 -3.53 -1.44
C MET A 324 -3.17 -2.54 -0.32
N ASP A 325 -2.17 -2.29 0.53
CA ASP A 325 -2.26 -1.27 1.55
C ASP A 325 -2.22 0.13 0.95
N VAL A 326 -3.06 1.04 1.47
CA VAL A 326 -3.20 2.41 0.95
C VAL A 326 -2.01 3.29 1.33
N TYR A 327 -1.29 2.97 2.41
CA TYR A 327 -0.19 3.76 2.94
C TYR A 327 1.15 3.19 2.54
N GLU A 328 1.36 1.89 2.78
CA GLU A 328 2.63 1.20 2.56
C GLU A 328 2.81 0.72 1.12
N HIS A 329 1.73 0.67 0.32
CA HIS A 329 1.74 0.19 -1.07
C HIS A 329 2.23 -1.27 -1.20
N GLU A 330 2.18 -2.03 -0.10
CA GLU A 330 2.50 -3.44 -0.05
C GLU A 330 1.23 -4.28 -0.07
N MET A 331 1.31 -5.50 -0.61
CA MET A 331 0.22 -6.46 -0.55
C MET A 331 0.21 -7.08 0.84
N LYS A 332 -0.83 -6.79 1.63
CA LYS A 332 -1.04 -7.38 2.95
C LYS A 332 -2.21 -8.34 2.93
N ASP A 333 -2.10 -9.39 3.72
CA ASP A 333 -3.19 -10.35 3.86
C ASP A 333 -4.25 -9.76 4.79
N ASN A 334 -5.51 -9.82 4.37
CA ASN A 334 -6.64 -9.48 5.22
C ASN A 334 -7.45 -10.73 5.40
N LEU A 335 -7.74 -11.05 6.65
CA LEU A 335 -8.36 -12.30 7.04
C LEU A 335 -9.79 -12.03 7.53
N PRO A 336 -10.80 -12.00 6.65
CA PRO A 336 -12.19 -12.04 7.06
C PRO A 336 -12.46 -13.21 8.03
N VAL A 337 -12.91 -12.87 9.23
CA VAL A 337 -13.38 -13.82 10.24
C VAL A 337 -14.90 -13.74 10.29
N VAL A 338 -15.55 -14.84 9.95
CA VAL A 338 -17.00 -14.94 9.84
C VAL A 338 -17.50 -16.02 10.78
N ILE A 339 -18.64 -15.79 11.39
CA ILE A 339 -19.31 -16.77 12.22
C ILE A 339 -20.67 -17.10 11.64
N THR A 340 -21.07 -18.35 11.81
CA THR A 340 -22.40 -18.81 11.42
C THR A 340 -23.03 -19.62 12.53
N SER A 341 -24.33 -19.42 12.76
CA SER A 341 -25.14 -20.19 13.69
C SER A 341 -26.58 -20.24 13.19
N GLY A 342 -27.01 -21.41 12.70
CA GLY A 342 -28.31 -21.55 12.04
C GLY A 342 -28.44 -20.64 10.82
N GLU A 343 -29.39 -19.70 10.86
CA GLU A 343 -29.64 -18.71 9.80
C GLU A 343 -28.83 -17.41 9.98
N ILE A 344 -28.07 -17.29 11.06
CA ILE A 344 -27.28 -16.10 11.36
C ILE A 344 -25.90 -16.26 10.73
N GLU A 345 -25.51 -15.28 9.92
CA GLU A 345 -24.16 -15.12 9.37
C GLU A 345 -23.67 -13.71 9.72
N GLN A 346 -22.50 -13.61 10.35
CA GLN A 346 -21.95 -12.32 10.78
C GLN A 346 -20.43 -12.27 10.58
N ILE A 347 -19.95 -11.16 10.02
CA ILE A 347 -18.52 -10.85 9.98
C ILE A 347 -18.13 -10.25 11.33
N VAL A 348 -17.20 -10.89 12.03
CA VAL A 348 -16.73 -10.50 13.37
C VAL A 348 -15.57 -9.53 13.27
N GLY A 349 -14.70 -9.74 12.28
CA GLY A 349 -13.56 -8.88 12.03
C GLY A 349 -12.93 -9.16 10.68
N VAL A 350 -12.08 -8.23 10.26
CA VAL A 350 -11.20 -8.39 9.10
C VAL A 350 -9.80 -7.95 9.53
N PRO A 351 -9.14 -8.70 10.43
CA PRO A 351 -7.77 -8.40 10.83
C PRO A 351 -6.85 -8.38 9.62
N ARG A 352 -5.90 -7.45 9.68
CA ARG A 352 -4.83 -7.34 8.70
C ARG A 352 -3.59 -8.02 9.25
N LEU A 353 -2.98 -8.88 8.45
CA LEU A 353 -1.81 -9.64 8.80
C LEU A 353 -0.62 -9.17 7.96
N ASP A 354 0.55 -9.12 8.60
CA ASP A 354 1.82 -8.82 7.93
C ASP A 354 2.38 -10.07 7.21
N ASP A 355 2.02 -11.27 7.68
CA ASP A 355 2.33 -12.54 7.03
C ASP A 355 1.10 -13.46 6.97
N SER A 356 1.14 -14.44 6.06
CA SER A 356 0.08 -15.43 5.86
C SER A 356 0.35 -16.75 6.59
N THR A 357 1.11 -16.71 7.68
CA THR A 357 1.42 -17.93 8.44
C THR A 357 0.20 -18.40 9.25
N GLY A 358 0.09 -19.72 9.46
CA GLY A 358 -1.01 -20.27 10.25
C GLY A 358 -1.04 -19.74 11.68
N ARG A 359 0.13 -19.38 12.26
CA ARG A 359 0.21 -18.81 13.60
C ARG A 359 -0.38 -17.40 13.67
N SER A 360 0.04 -16.50 12.79
CA SER A 360 -0.48 -15.13 12.74
C SER A 360 -1.99 -15.12 12.47
N GLN A 361 -2.47 -16.03 11.64
CA GLN A 361 -3.91 -16.22 11.41
C GLN A 361 -4.64 -16.69 12.68
N ALA A 362 -4.13 -17.70 13.37
CA ALA A 362 -4.74 -18.20 14.60
C ALA A 362 -4.79 -17.15 15.73
N GLU A 363 -3.68 -16.41 15.93
CA GLU A 363 -3.59 -15.34 16.94
C GLU A 363 -4.60 -14.22 16.64
N ALA A 364 -4.68 -13.77 15.39
CA ALA A 364 -5.64 -12.74 14.98
C ALA A 364 -7.11 -13.20 15.11
N ILE A 365 -7.41 -14.45 14.76
CA ILE A 365 -8.75 -15.04 14.96
C ILE A 365 -9.10 -15.05 16.45
N TYR A 366 -8.16 -15.48 17.30
CA TYR A 366 -8.37 -15.54 18.74
C TYR A 366 -8.67 -14.15 19.32
N GLU A 367 -7.89 -13.14 18.97
CA GLU A 367 -8.11 -11.76 19.43
C GLU A 367 -9.49 -11.22 19.01
N VAL A 368 -9.88 -11.45 17.75
CA VAL A 368 -11.17 -11.01 17.22
C VAL A 368 -12.32 -11.70 17.94
N LEU A 369 -12.23 -13.00 18.22
CA LEU A 369 -13.27 -13.73 18.95
C LEU A 369 -13.31 -13.39 20.44
N ALA A 370 -12.15 -13.11 21.05
CA ALA A 370 -12.05 -12.65 22.43
C ALA A 370 -12.75 -11.29 22.61
N ASP A 371 -12.51 -10.35 21.68
CA ASP A 371 -13.16 -9.03 21.69
C ASP A 371 -14.69 -9.13 21.58
N TRP A 372 -15.21 -10.17 20.92
CA TRP A 372 -16.64 -10.43 20.81
C TRP A 372 -17.21 -11.33 21.91
N GLY A 373 -16.38 -11.89 22.79
CA GLY A 373 -16.82 -12.81 23.84
C GLY A 373 -17.36 -14.14 23.30
N LEU A 374 -16.91 -14.58 22.12
CA LEU A 374 -17.45 -15.75 21.42
C LEU A 374 -16.59 -17.00 21.53
N LEU A 375 -15.45 -16.92 22.23
CA LEU A 375 -14.51 -18.04 22.37
C LEU A 375 -15.23 -19.29 22.85
N ASP A 376 -16.07 -19.22 23.89
CA ASP A 376 -16.75 -20.41 24.44
C ASP A 376 -17.86 -20.98 23.53
N SER A 377 -18.40 -20.17 22.62
CA SER A 377 -19.49 -20.54 21.72
C SER A 377 -19.05 -21.28 20.46
N ILE A 378 -17.78 -21.17 20.05
CA ILE A 378 -17.29 -21.89 18.86
C ILE A 378 -17.34 -23.42 19.11
N LYS A 379 -17.87 -24.18 18.14
CA LYS A 379 -17.92 -25.65 18.19
C LYS A 379 -17.32 -26.30 16.96
N ALA A 380 -17.16 -25.53 15.89
CA ALA A 380 -16.62 -26.01 14.64
C ALA A 380 -15.84 -24.93 13.91
N ILE A 381 -14.96 -25.38 13.02
CA ILE A 381 -14.08 -24.58 12.19
C ILE A 381 -14.33 -24.96 10.73
N CYS A 382 -14.38 -23.96 9.84
CA CYS A 382 -14.45 -24.15 8.40
C CYS A 382 -13.50 -23.19 7.69
N CYS A 383 -12.48 -23.74 7.03
CA CYS A 383 -11.48 -23.00 6.30
C CYS A 383 -11.05 -23.77 5.05
N ASP A 384 -10.29 -23.13 4.16
CA ASP A 384 -9.73 -23.82 3.00
C ASP A 384 -8.79 -24.97 3.43
N THR A 385 -8.47 -25.87 2.51
CA THR A 385 -7.65 -27.05 2.84
C THR A 385 -6.16 -26.82 2.59
N THR A 386 -5.70 -25.56 2.64
CA THR A 386 -4.28 -25.26 2.50
C THR A 386 -3.51 -25.73 3.73
N GLY A 387 -2.21 -26.02 3.56
CA GLY A 387 -1.35 -26.43 4.67
C GLY A 387 -1.19 -25.35 5.75
N THR A 388 -1.32 -24.07 5.40
CA THR A 388 -1.33 -22.95 6.35
C THR A 388 -2.57 -22.95 7.24
N ASN A 389 -3.71 -23.46 6.75
CA ASN A 389 -4.96 -23.52 7.51
C ASN A 389 -5.16 -24.85 8.25
N LEU A 390 -5.02 -25.98 7.54
CA LEU A 390 -5.28 -27.33 8.08
C LEU A 390 -4.01 -28.17 8.32
N GLY A 391 -2.82 -27.56 8.30
CA GLY A 391 -1.58 -28.27 8.62
C GLY A 391 -1.61 -28.88 10.03
N SER A 392 -1.17 -30.13 10.16
CA SER A 392 -1.32 -30.94 11.38
C SER A 392 -0.60 -30.42 12.62
N SER A 393 0.43 -29.57 12.47
CA SER A 393 1.22 -29.02 13.58
C SER A 393 1.38 -27.50 13.57
N LYS A 394 1.22 -26.87 12.40
CA LYS A 394 1.41 -25.42 12.21
C LYS A 394 0.22 -24.76 11.49
N GLY A 395 -0.86 -25.50 11.24
CA GLY A 395 -2.06 -24.96 10.63
C GLY A 395 -2.79 -24.03 11.59
N ALA A 396 -3.39 -22.97 11.05
CA ALA A 396 -4.17 -22.01 11.84
C ALA A 396 -5.27 -22.69 12.67
N ALA A 397 -5.96 -23.68 12.09
CA ALA A 397 -7.02 -24.40 12.80
C ALA A 397 -6.49 -25.19 14.01
N CYS A 398 -5.37 -25.90 13.83
CA CYS A 398 -4.73 -26.67 14.89
C CYS A 398 -4.19 -25.77 16.01
N LEU A 399 -3.54 -24.67 15.64
CA LEU A 399 -3.02 -23.69 16.61
C LEU A 399 -4.16 -23.00 17.36
N PHE A 400 -5.24 -22.62 16.67
CA PHE A 400 -6.41 -22.03 17.31
C PHE A 400 -7.09 -23.00 18.28
N GLU A 401 -7.25 -24.27 17.91
CA GLU A 401 -7.80 -25.30 18.80
C GLU A 401 -6.97 -25.44 20.09
N GLN A 402 -5.64 -25.42 19.98
CA GLN A 402 -4.74 -25.42 21.14
C GLN A 402 -4.89 -24.16 22.01
N MET A 403 -5.14 -22.99 21.40
CA MET A 403 -5.33 -21.74 22.14
C MET A 403 -6.63 -21.72 22.94
N VAL A 404 -7.69 -22.39 22.46
CA VAL A 404 -8.99 -22.48 23.15
C VAL A 404 -9.08 -23.70 24.07
N ASP A 405 -8.07 -24.59 24.05
CA ASP A 405 -7.93 -25.77 24.91
C ASP A 405 -9.18 -26.66 24.95
N ARG A 406 -9.70 -26.99 23.76
CA ARG A 406 -10.87 -27.87 23.61
C ARG A 406 -10.96 -28.44 22.21
N ASP A 407 -11.63 -29.58 22.10
CA ASP A 407 -11.88 -30.22 20.81
C ASP A 407 -12.92 -29.45 19.98
N LEU A 408 -12.60 -29.21 18.71
CA LEU A 408 -13.44 -28.53 17.74
C LEU A 408 -13.74 -29.45 16.55
N LEU A 409 -14.92 -29.30 15.95
CA LEU A 409 -15.26 -30.02 14.72
C LEU A 409 -14.62 -29.35 13.51
N TYR A 410 -13.92 -30.13 12.70
CA TYR A 410 -13.30 -29.63 11.47
C TYR A 410 -14.23 -29.87 10.28
N PHE A 411 -14.62 -28.79 9.62
CA PHE A 411 -15.37 -28.79 8.37
C PHE A 411 -14.53 -28.20 7.24
N PRO A 412 -13.69 -29.00 6.57
CA PRO A 412 -12.97 -28.56 5.39
C PRO A 412 -13.89 -27.89 4.37
N CYS A 413 -13.47 -26.75 3.81
CA CYS A 413 -14.28 -25.98 2.88
C CYS A 413 -14.63 -26.79 1.63
N ARG A 414 -15.92 -27.12 1.46
CA ARG A 414 -16.42 -27.92 0.33
C ARG A 414 -16.17 -27.24 -1.02
N LYS A 415 -16.29 -25.91 -1.06
CA LYS A 415 -16.01 -25.13 -2.29
C LYS A 415 -14.57 -25.34 -2.74
N HIS A 416 -13.62 -25.27 -1.80
CA HIS A 416 -12.21 -25.50 -2.11
C HIS A 416 -11.96 -26.95 -2.54
N ILE A 417 -12.57 -27.94 -1.88
CA ILE A 417 -12.50 -29.35 -2.29
C ILE A 417 -13.03 -29.54 -3.72
N TYR A 418 -14.19 -28.97 -4.04
CA TYR A 418 -14.75 -29.08 -5.39
C TYR A 418 -13.87 -28.40 -6.44
N GLU A 419 -13.26 -27.26 -6.12
CA GLU A 419 -12.29 -26.59 -6.99
C GLU A 419 -11.07 -27.49 -7.26
N LEU A 420 -10.53 -28.16 -6.23
CA LEU A 420 -9.43 -29.12 -6.39
C LEU A 420 -9.82 -30.32 -7.26
N CYS A 421 -10.99 -30.92 -7.05
CA CYS A 421 -11.48 -32.03 -7.86
C CYS A 421 -11.67 -31.64 -9.32
N LEU A 422 -12.27 -30.47 -9.57
CA LEU A 422 -12.44 -29.92 -10.91
C LEU A 422 -11.07 -29.68 -11.55
N ARG A 423 -10.17 -28.99 -10.84
CA ARG A 423 -8.82 -28.71 -11.31
C ARG A 423 -8.08 -29.99 -11.70
N ALA A 424 -8.09 -31.02 -10.86
CA ALA A 424 -7.44 -32.30 -11.15
C ALA A 424 -8.01 -32.97 -12.41
N THR A 425 -9.34 -32.93 -12.57
CA THR A 425 -10.02 -33.44 -13.77
C THR A 425 -9.57 -32.67 -15.02
N PHE A 426 -9.44 -31.35 -14.93
CA PHE A 426 -8.99 -30.50 -16.03
C PHE A 426 -7.53 -30.70 -16.38
N GLU A 427 -6.63 -30.71 -15.40
CA GLU A 427 -5.19 -30.95 -15.64
C GLU A 427 -4.95 -32.32 -16.28
N THR A 428 -5.78 -33.33 -15.95
CA THR A 428 -5.70 -34.68 -16.52
C THR A 428 -6.25 -34.75 -17.95
N HIS A 429 -7.44 -34.19 -18.21
CA HIS A 429 -8.12 -34.35 -19.50
C HIS A 429 -7.85 -33.23 -20.51
N ILE A 430 -7.36 -32.07 -20.07
CA ILE A 430 -7.05 -30.90 -20.91
C ILE A 430 -5.68 -30.32 -20.53
N PRO A 431 -4.59 -31.09 -20.75
CA PRO A 431 -3.24 -30.62 -20.43
C PRO A 431 -2.84 -29.41 -21.28
N GLY A 432 -2.03 -28.50 -20.72
CA GLY A 432 -1.42 -27.39 -21.45
C GLY A 432 -2.22 -26.07 -21.47
N THR A 433 -3.32 -25.98 -20.72
CA THR A 433 -4.08 -24.72 -20.59
C THR A 433 -3.69 -23.98 -19.30
N THR A 434 -2.85 -22.96 -19.43
CA THR A 434 -2.40 -22.10 -18.30
C THR A 434 -3.05 -20.70 -18.31
N GLY A 435 -3.87 -20.40 -19.32
CA GLY A 435 -4.52 -19.11 -19.48
C GLY A 435 -5.94 -19.08 -18.88
N PRO A 436 -6.40 -17.94 -18.35
CA PRO A 436 -7.77 -17.77 -17.82
C PRO A 436 -8.87 -17.85 -18.89
N ASP A 437 -8.48 -17.85 -20.17
CA ASP A 437 -9.34 -17.76 -21.34
C ASP A 437 -9.31 -19.04 -22.18
N VAL A 438 -9.58 -20.19 -21.56
CA VAL A 438 -9.75 -21.43 -22.33
C VAL A 438 -11.07 -21.37 -23.10
N THR A 439 -11.00 -21.48 -24.42
CA THR A 439 -12.17 -21.37 -25.31
C THR A 439 -13.30 -22.29 -24.90
N ILE A 440 -13.00 -23.50 -24.43
CA ILE A 440 -14.00 -24.45 -23.94
C ILE A 440 -14.83 -23.89 -22.77
N PHE A 441 -14.23 -23.11 -21.87
CA PHE A 441 -14.93 -22.48 -20.75
C PHE A 441 -15.75 -21.29 -21.18
N LYS A 442 -15.28 -20.50 -22.16
CA LYS A 442 -16.09 -19.43 -22.75
C LYS A 442 -17.33 -20.02 -23.40
N THR A 443 -17.15 -21.03 -24.25
CA THR A 443 -18.26 -21.74 -24.90
C THR A 443 -19.21 -22.39 -23.88
N PHE A 444 -18.68 -22.99 -22.80
CA PHE A 444 -19.51 -23.57 -21.74
C PHE A 444 -20.28 -22.50 -20.96
N LYS A 445 -19.62 -21.40 -20.56
CA LYS A 445 -20.23 -20.25 -19.89
C LYS A 445 -21.35 -19.64 -20.72
N ASP A 446 -21.10 -19.44 -22.01
CA ASP A 446 -22.07 -18.84 -22.95
C ASP A 446 -23.28 -19.76 -23.18
N ASN A 447 -23.07 -21.09 -23.11
CA ASN A 447 -24.15 -22.09 -23.23
C ASN A 447 -24.78 -22.49 -21.89
N TRP A 448 -24.23 -22.06 -20.75
CA TRP A 448 -24.73 -22.40 -19.40
C TRP A 448 -26.22 -22.09 -19.22
N PRO A 449 -26.76 -20.95 -19.69
CA PRO A 449 -28.20 -20.67 -19.58
C PRO A 449 -29.09 -21.74 -20.24
N LYS A 450 -28.63 -22.33 -21.37
CA LYS A 450 -29.37 -23.38 -22.10
C LYS A 450 -29.28 -24.75 -21.44
N ILE A 451 -28.22 -24.99 -20.68
CA ILE A 451 -28.00 -26.24 -19.92
C ILE A 451 -28.82 -26.21 -18.62
N CYS A 452 -28.87 -25.06 -17.96
CA CYS A 452 -29.52 -24.86 -16.67
C CYS A 452 -31.07 -24.84 -16.74
N GLU A 453 -31.65 -24.74 -17.94
CA GLU A 453 -33.11 -24.85 -18.14
C GLU A 453 -33.66 -26.25 -17.87
N LYS A 454 -32.83 -27.29 -17.90
CA LYS A 454 -33.21 -28.62 -17.40
C LYS A 454 -32.99 -28.69 -15.89
N LYS A 455 -33.88 -28.04 -15.13
CA LYS A 455 -34.04 -28.33 -13.70
C LYS A 455 -34.35 -29.83 -13.55
N ILE A 456 -33.47 -30.56 -12.87
CA ILE A 456 -33.82 -31.79 -12.16
C ILE A 456 -34.51 -31.38 -10.86
#